data_AF-A0A1G0XF85-F1
#
_entry.id   AF-A0A1G0XF85-F1
#
_cell.length_a   1.000
_cell.length_b   1.000
_cell.length_c   1.000
_cell.angle_alpha   90.00
_cell.angle_beta   90.00
_cell.angle_gamma   90.00
#
_symmetry.space_group_name_H-M   'P 1'
#
loop_
_entity.id
_entity.type
_entity.pdbx_description
1 polymer ?
#
loop_
_entity_poly.entity_id
_entity_poly.type
_entity_poly.pdbx_seq_one_letter_code
_entity_poly.pdbx_strand_id
1 'polypeptide(L)' 'MKNKNLSPLKSIRKNCLECSNQQPKEVKECHIEDCPLYPFRLGKNPHRKGIGNRQAVISKNAS' A
#
# COMPACT_ATOMS: atom_id res chain seq x y z
N MET A 1 20.23 -13.24 4.15
CA MET A 1 19.10 -12.31 4.35
C MET A 1 18.54 -12.00 2.96
N LYS A 2 17.27 -12.31 2.66
CA LYS A 2 16.71 -12.05 1.32
C LYS A 2 16.52 -10.54 1.16
N ASN A 3 17.31 -9.89 0.30
CA ASN A 3 17.09 -8.52 -0.14
C ASN A 3 15.76 -8.47 -0.91
N LYS A 4 14.66 -8.37 -0.17
CA LYS A 4 13.34 -8.10 -0.74
C LYS A 4 13.34 -6.64 -1.10
N ASN A 5 13.46 -6.35 -2.40
CA ASN A 5 13.05 -5.06 -2.94
C ASN A 5 11.55 -4.91 -2.64
N LEU A 6 11.25 -4.25 -1.53
CA LEU A 6 9.88 -3.94 -1.16
C LEU A 6 9.36 -2.95 -2.19
N SER A 7 8.15 -3.21 -2.70
CA SER A 7 7.45 -2.19 -3.48
C SER A 7 7.25 -0.95 -2.60
N PRO A 8 7.15 0.26 -3.19
CA PRO A 8 7.00 1.48 -2.41
C PRO A 8 5.91 1.40 -1.33
N LEU A 9 4.75 0.81 -1.65
CA LEU A 9 3.66 0.60 -0.69
C LEU A 9 4.03 -0.34 0.46
N LYS A 10 4.83 -1.38 0.21
CA LYS A 10 5.30 -2.28 1.26
C LYS A 10 6.34 -1.59 2.15
N SER A 11 7.22 -0.77 1.57
CA SER A 11 8.18 0.03 2.33
C SER A 11 7.49 1.05 3.23
N ILE A 12 6.49 1.77 2.70
CA ILE A 12 5.69 2.71 3.48
C ILE A 12 4.97 2.00 4.62
N ARG A 13 4.31 0.86 4.34
CA ARG A 13 3.62 0.11 5.39
C ARG A 13 4.56 -0.41 6.47
N LYS A 14 5.79 -0.82 6.11
CA LYS A 14 6.82 -1.21 7.08
C LYS A 14 7.21 -0.02 7.96
N ASN A 15 7.45 1.16 7.37
CA ASN A 15 7.75 2.37 8.12
C ASN A 15 6.61 2.74 9.10
N CYS A 16 5.34 2.66 8.67
CA CYS A 16 4.21 2.90 9.56
C CYS A 16 4.17 1.89 10.72
N LEU A 17 4.47 0.61 10.46
CA LEU A 17 4.58 -0.39 11.52
C LEU A 17 5.70 -0.04 12.50
N GLU A 18 6.87 0.36 12.04
CA GLU A 18 7.98 0.78 12.91
C GLU A 18 7.60 2.02 13.75
N CYS A 19 6.94 3.01 13.15
CA CYS A 19 6.43 4.19 13.84
C CYS A 19 5.39 3.85 14.93
N SER A 20 4.59 2.82 14.71
CA SER A 20 3.52 2.37 15.61
C SER A 20 3.96 1.21 16.53
N ASN A 21 5.26 1.06 16.82
CA ASN A 21 5.80 -0.03 17.66
C ASN A 21 5.34 -1.44 17.21
N GLN A 22 5.31 -1.65 15.90
CA GLN A 22 4.84 -2.86 15.22
C GLN A 22 3.37 -3.22 15.44
N GLN A 23 2.54 -2.28 15.92
CA GLN A 23 1.12 -2.48 16.15
C GLN A 23 0.28 -2.14 14.90
N PRO A 24 -0.30 -3.14 14.19
CA PRO A 24 -1.05 -2.86 12.96
C PRO A 24 -2.37 -2.12 13.21
N LYS A 25 -2.93 -2.24 14.42
CA LYS A 25 -4.13 -1.52 14.85
C LYS A 25 -3.88 -0.02 14.89
N GLU A 26 -2.79 0.39 15.51
CA GLU A 26 -2.34 1.79 15.58
C GLU A 26 -2.06 2.38 14.18
N VAL A 27 -1.53 1.59 13.24
CA VAL A 27 -1.39 2.06 11.85
C VAL A 27 -2.76 2.33 11.20
N LYS A 28 -3.77 1.51 11.51
CA LYS A 28 -5.13 1.68 10.99
C LYS A 28 -5.83 2.88 11.63
N GLU A 29 -5.71 3.01 12.95
CA GLU A 29 -6.33 4.02 13.81
C GLU A 29 -5.43 5.26 14.02
N CYS A 30 -4.37 5.41 13.21
CA CYS A 30 -3.50 6.58 13.28
C CYS A 30 -4.32 7.85 13.07
N HIS A 31 -4.18 8.83 13.96
CA HIS A 31 -4.87 10.12 13.89
C HIS A 31 -4.01 11.23 13.24
N ILE A 32 -2.79 10.92 12.79
CA ILE A 32 -1.88 11.90 12.19
C ILE A 32 -2.21 12.05 10.70
N GLU A 33 -3.31 12.73 10.39
CA GLU A 33 -3.81 12.91 9.02
C GLU A 33 -2.87 13.76 8.16
N ASP A 34 -2.13 14.69 8.77
CA ASP A 34 -1.13 15.54 8.10
C ASP A 34 0.14 14.78 7.69
N CYS A 35 0.26 13.49 8.05
CA CYS A 35 1.40 12.68 7.65
C CYS A 35 1.36 12.43 6.13
N PRO A 36 2.44 12.71 5.38
CA PRO A 36 2.50 12.45 3.93
C PRO A 36 2.27 10.98 3.56
N LEU A 37 2.53 10.06 4.49
CA LEU A 37 2.32 8.62 4.32
C LEU A 37 0.91 8.15 4.67
N TYR A 38 0.09 9.00 5.31
CA TYR A 38 -1.25 8.66 5.79
C TYR A 38 -2.14 8.01 4.72
N PRO A 39 -2.21 8.51 3.46
CA PRO A 39 -3.04 7.91 2.42
C PRO A 39 -2.56 6.51 1.99
N PHE A 40 -1.28 6.19 2.23
CA PHE A 40 -0.60 4.99 1.75
C PHE A 40 -0.38 3.94 2.85
N ARG A 41 -0.57 4.29 4.13
CA ARG A 41 -0.26 3.47 5.32
C ARG A 41 -0.89 2.07 5.32
N LEU A 42 -2.01 1.91 4.62
CA LEU A 42 -2.74 0.65 4.47
C LEU A 42 -2.33 -0.16 3.24
N GLY A 43 -1.23 0.20 2.58
CA GLY A 43 -0.73 -0.51 1.40
C GLY A 43 -1.59 -0.29 0.14
N LYS A 44 -2.36 0.79 0.09
CA LYS A 44 -3.18 1.19 -1.07
C LYS A 44 -2.66 2.52 -1.60
N ASN A 45 -2.62 2.67 -2.93
CA ASN A 45 -2.30 3.94 -3.57
C ASN A 45 -3.60 4.56 -4.12
N PRO A 46 -4.11 5.67 -3.54
CA PRO A 46 -5.31 6.32 -4.03
C PRO A 46 -5.17 6.81 -5.48
N HIS A 47 -3.96 7.19 -5.91
CA HIS A 47 -3.68 7.67 -7.28
C HIS A 47 -3.70 6.56 -8.34
N ARG A 48 -3.82 5.29 -7.93
CA ARG A 48 -3.94 4.15 -8.86
C ARG A 48 -5.39 3.72 -9.12
N LYS A 49 -6.39 4.41 -8.56
CA LYS A 49 -7.80 4.12 -8.80
C LYS A 49 -8.12 4.27 -10.30
N GLY A 50 -8.61 3.20 -10.94
CA GLY A 50 -8.96 3.19 -12.37
C GLY A 50 -7.84 2.79 -13.33
N ILE A 51 -6.59 2.69 -12.87
CA ILE A 51 -5.46 2.20 -13.67
C ILE A 51 -5.39 0.66 -13.49
N GLY A 52 -6.39 -0.03 -14.05
CA GLY A 52 -6.42 -1.49 -14.12
C GLY A 52 -5.43 -2.02 -15.16
N ASN A 53 -4.99 -3.26 -14.99
CA ASN A 53 -4.17 -3.91 -15.99
C ASN A 53 -5.02 -4.17 -17.26
N ARG A 54 -4.74 -3.46 -18.36
CA ARG A 54 -5.42 -3.71 -19.65
C ARG A 54 -5.27 -5.15 -20.14
N GLN A 55 -4.23 -5.88 -19.71
CA GLN A 55 -4.07 -7.30 -20.03
C GLN A 55 -5.18 -8.16 -19.42
N ALA A 56 -5.72 -7.80 -18.24
CA ALA A 56 -6.74 -8.59 -17.54
C ALA A 56 -8.15 -8.46 -18.14
N VAL A 57 -8.41 -7.41 -18.94
CA VAL A 57 -9.70 -7.26 -19.65
C VAL A 57 -9.70 -7.99 -21.00
N ILE A 58 -8.55 -8.10 -21.68
CA ILE A 58 -8.46 -8.77 -22.98
C ILE A 58 -8.63 -10.29 -22.83
N SER A 59 -8.07 -10.89 -21.77
CA SER A 59 -8.16 -12.34 -21.53
C SER A 59 -9.56 -12.86 -21.16
N LYS A 60 -10.58 -11.99 -21.04
CA LYS A 60 -11.97 -12.38 -20.74
C LYS A 60 -12.89 -12.42 -21.96
N ASN A 61 -12.43 -11.91 -23.12
CA ASN A 61 -13.24 -11.84 -24.35
C ASN A 61 -12.80 -12.87 -25.41
N ALA A 62 -11.94 -13.82 -25.05
CA ALA A 62 -11.64 -14.98 -25.87
C ALA A 62 -12.47 -16.16 -25.33
N SER A 63 -13.70 -16.27 -25.79
CA SER A 63 -14.56 -17.46 -25.67
C SER A 63 -15.27 -17.65 -26.99
#